data_AF-V7EH31-F1
#
_entry.id   AF-V7EH31-F1
#
_cell.length_a   1.000
_cell.length_b   1.000
_cell.length_c   1.000
_cell.angle_alpha   90.00
_cell.angle_beta   90.00
_cell.angle_gamma   90.00
#
_symmetry.space_group_name_H-M   'P 1'
#
loop_
_entity.id
_entity.type
_entity.pdbx_description
1 polymer ?
#
loop_
_entity_poly.entity_id
_entity_poly.type
_entity_poly.pdbx_seq_one_letter_code
_entity_poly.pdbx_strand_id
1 'polypeptide(L)'
;ENEERSRMLGYNPFVVKLAALTLSGLFAGVAGAAYALLFGYAGATFGTIQYSILPMLWVLMGGAGTVLGPLIGTAAMFYLVDIAGSYTTATLLFVGVALVLLILFAPKGILGTIRERWLPWLP
;
A
#
# COMPACT_ATOMS: atom_id res chain seq x y z
N GLU A 1 11.46 -3.88 16.83
CA GLU A 1 10.22 -3.85 17.63
C GLU A 1 10.44 -3.28 19.03
N ASN A 2 11.55 -3.57 19.71
CA ASN A 2 11.83 -3.02 21.05
C ASN A 2 13.07 -2.11 21.06
N GLU A 3 12.88 -0.80 21.21
CA GLU A 3 13.96 0.20 21.12
C GLU A 3 15.04 0.03 22.18
N GLU A 4 14.64 -0.23 23.43
CA GLU A 4 15.59 -0.45 24.53
C GLU A 4 16.48 -1.66 24.25
N ARG A 5 15.87 -2.74 23.74
CA ARG A 5 16.60 -3.97 23.40
C ARG A 5 17.57 -3.75 22.23
N SER A 6 17.18 -2.96 21.23
CA SER A 6 18.07 -2.58 20.12
C SER A 6 19.24 -1.70 20.58
N ARG A 7 19.01 -0.79 21.55
CA ARG A 7 20.08 0.04 22.13
C ARG A 7 21.08 -0.79 22.93
N MET A 8 20.61 -1.81 23.67
CA MET A 8 21.49 -2.75 24.39
C MET A 8 22.39 -3.57 23.44
N LEU A 9 21.98 -3.78 22.20
CA LEU A 9 22.78 -4.42 21.14
C LEU A 9 23.72 -3.45 20.42
N GLY A 10 23.82 -2.19 20.87
CA GLY A 10 24.69 -1.16 20.26
C GLY A 10 24.10 -0.44 19.05
N TYR A 11 22.87 -0.76 18.65
CA TYR A 11 22.19 -0.06 17.55
C TYR A 11 21.55 1.23 18.03
N ASN A 12 21.66 2.29 17.23
CA ASN A 12 20.90 3.51 17.45
C ASN A 12 19.54 3.44 16.72
N PRO A 13 18.41 3.19 17.43
CA PRO A 13 17.10 3.05 16.80
C PRO A 13 16.63 4.34 16.10
N PHE A 14 17.10 5.52 16.56
CA PHE A 14 16.76 6.79 15.93
C PHE A 14 17.30 6.87 14.50
N VAL A 15 18.57 6.51 14.30
CA VAL A 15 19.20 6.55 12.97
C VAL A 15 18.54 5.55 12.02
N VAL A 16 18.23 4.35 12.49
CA VAL A 16 17.56 3.32 11.68
C VAL A 16 16.15 3.77 11.27
N LYS A 17 15.37 4.32 12.21
CA LYS A 17 14.03 4.86 11.91
C LYS A 17 14.08 6.06 10.98
N LEU A 18 15.04 6.96 11.18
CA LEU A 18 15.24 8.12 10.32
C LEU A 18 15.61 7.69 8.90
N ALA A 19 16.52 6.71 8.74
CA ALA A 19 16.87 6.17 7.43
C ALA A 19 15.68 5.49 6.73
N ALA A 20 14.87 4.73 7.47
CA ALA A 20 13.65 4.14 6.93
C ALA A 20 12.63 5.22 6.49
N LEU A 21 12.47 6.28 7.29
CA LEU A 21 11.60 7.41 6.97
C LEU A 21 12.09 8.15 5.71
N THR A 22 13.38 8.48 5.63
CA THR A 22 13.94 9.21 4.47
C THR A 22 13.85 8.39 3.20
N LEU A 23 14.14 7.08 3.25
CA LEU A 23 13.95 6.17 2.12
C LEU A 23 12.49 6.10 1.68
N SER A 24 11.55 5.94 2.62
CA SER A 24 10.11 5.89 2.30
C SER A 24 9.62 7.20 1.68
N GLY A 25 10.08 8.35 2.20
CA GLY A 25 9.75 9.67 1.69
C GLY A 25 10.35 9.93 0.31
N LEU A 26 11.53 9.38 0.02
CA LEU A 26 12.13 9.44 -1.31
C LEU A 26 11.25 8.72 -2.34
N PHE A 27 10.81 7.49 -2.06
CA PHE A 27 9.93 6.75 -2.97
C PHE A 27 8.56 7.43 -3.13
N ALA A 28 7.98 7.93 -2.04
CA ALA A 28 6.72 8.69 -2.09
C ALA A 28 6.85 9.97 -2.93
N GLY A 29 7.97 10.71 -2.78
CA GLY A 29 8.26 11.91 -3.56
C GLY A 29 8.46 11.61 -5.05
N VAL A 30 9.21 10.56 -5.38
CA VAL A 30 9.41 10.11 -6.77
C VAL A 30 8.08 9.70 -7.40
N ALA A 31 7.25 8.95 -6.69
CA ALA A 31 5.92 8.54 -7.17
C ALA A 31 5.01 9.76 -7.43
N GLY A 32 5.00 10.74 -6.53
CA GLY A 32 4.24 11.98 -6.70
C GLY A 32 4.75 12.84 -7.88
N ALA A 33 6.06 12.96 -8.05
CA ALA A 33 6.65 13.67 -9.18
C ALA A 33 6.32 12.97 -10.52
N ALA A 34 6.40 11.63 -10.56
CA ALA A 34 6.01 10.85 -11.73
C ALA A 34 4.52 11.04 -12.06
N TYR A 35 3.64 11.06 -11.05
CA TYR A 35 2.22 11.35 -11.24
C TYR A 35 2.00 12.74 -11.85
N ALA A 36 2.63 13.78 -11.28
CA ALA A 36 2.49 15.14 -11.79
C ALA A 36 2.98 15.27 -13.24
N LEU A 37 4.07 14.58 -13.61
CA LEU A 37 4.57 14.54 -14.98
C LEU A 37 3.62 13.79 -15.93
N LEU A 38 3.06 12.67 -15.48
CA LEU A 38 2.15 11.84 -16.29
C LEU A 38 0.84 12.58 -16.63
N PHE A 39 0.27 13.28 -15.66
CA PHE A 39 -1.03 13.95 -15.81
C PHE A 39 -0.92 15.45 -16.11
N GLY A 40 0.28 16.03 -16.04
CA GLY A 40 0.52 17.45 -16.29
C GLY A 40 -0.19 18.39 -15.30
N TYR A 41 -0.61 17.88 -14.13
CA TYR A 41 -1.43 18.62 -13.17
C TYR A 41 -0.98 18.36 -11.72
N ALA A 42 -0.82 19.45 -10.97
CA ALA A 42 -0.63 19.46 -9.53
C ALA A 42 -1.49 20.58 -8.92
N GLY A 43 -2.39 20.25 -7.99
CA GLY A 43 -3.36 21.20 -7.45
C GLY A 43 -3.77 20.92 -6.00
N ALA A 44 -4.68 21.72 -5.45
CA ALA A 44 -5.11 21.57 -4.06
C ALA A 44 -5.85 20.24 -3.78
N THR A 45 -6.40 19.59 -4.81
CA THR A 45 -7.12 18.31 -4.71
C THR A 45 -6.26 17.18 -4.14
N PHE A 46 -4.93 17.26 -4.26
CA PHE A 46 -4.01 16.28 -3.66
C PHE A 46 -3.98 16.35 -2.12
N GLY A 47 -4.41 17.46 -1.53
CA GLY A 47 -4.56 17.59 -0.07
C GLY A 47 -5.81 16.90 0.48
N THR A 48 -6.63 16.27 -0.38
CA THR A 48 -7.81 15.53 0.06
C THR A 48 -7.44 14.19 0.68
N ILE A 49 -8.29 13.76 1.62
CA ILE A 49 -8.08 12.53 2.39
C ILE A 49 -8.00 11.28 1.50
N GLN A 50 -8.64 11.31 0.32
CA GLN A 50 -8.69 10.18 -0.62
C GLN A 50 -7.29 9.75 -1.09
N TYR A 51 -6.38 10.70 -1.34
CA TYR A 51 -5.01 10.39 -1.76
C TYR A 51 -4.16 9.73 -0.66
N SER A 52 -4.59 9.82 0.61
CA SER A 52 -3.95 9.11 1.72
C SER A 52 -4.58 7.73 1.96
N ILE A 53 -5.91 7.62 1.86
CA ILE A 53 -6.63 6.38 2.19
C ILE A 53 -6.52 5.34 1.06
N LEU A 54 -6.69 5.72 -0.21
CA LEU A 54 -6.74 4.75 -1.31
C LEU A 54 -5.45 3.91 -1.44
N PRO A 55 -4.24 4.50 -1.39
CA PRO A 55 -3.01 3.71 -1.41
C PRO A 55 -2.87 2.78 -0.20
N MET A 56 -3.33 3.21 0.98
CA MET A 56 -3.37 2.35 2.16
C MET A 56 -4.29 1.14 1.94
N LEU A 57 -5.45 1.33 1.33
CA LEU A 57 -6.37 0.23 0.99
C LEU A 57 -5.77 -0.73 -0.04
N TRP A 58 -5.02 -0.22 -1.02
CA TRP A 58 -4.30 -1.04 -2.00
C TRP A 58 -3.21 -1.90 -1.35
N VAL A 59 -2.47 -1.33 -0.39
CA VAL A 59 -1.50 -2.07 0.43
C VAL A 59 -2.17 -3.18 1.24
N LEU A 60 -3.33 -2.89 1.85
CA LEU A 60 -4.10 -3.88 2.63
C LEU A 60 -4.63 -5.01 1.74
N MET A 61 -5.13 -4.69 0.55
CA MET A 61 -5.51 -5.68 -0.47
C MET A 61 -4.35 -6.62 -0.78
N GLY A 62 -3.16 -6.06 -1.01
CA GLY A 62 -1.96 -6.82 -1.31
C GLY A 62 -1.44 -7.69 -0.17
N GLY A 63 -1.53 -7.17 1.05
CA GLY A 63 -0.97 -7.74 2.27
C GLY A 63 0.20 -6.90 2.78
N ALA A 64 -0.04 -6.10 3.82
CA ALA A 64 0.93 -5.17 4.41
C ALA A 64 2.17 -5.86 5.01
N GLY A 65 2.10 -7.17 5.28
CA GLY A 65 3.20 -7.97 5.83
C GLY A 65 4.16 -8.55 4.79
N THR A 66 4.03 -8.18 3.51
CA THR A 66 4.87 -8.70 2.41
C THR A 66 5.43 -7.57 1.56
N VAL A 67 6.61 -7.76 0.97
CA VAL A 67 7.25 -6.72 0.14
C VAL A 67 6.55 -6.57 -1.21
N LEU A 68 6.11 -7.68 -1.81
CA LEU A 68 5.45 -7.71 -3.12
C LEU A 68 3.93 -7.53 -3.05
N GLY A 69 3.33 -7.70 -1.86
CA GLY A 69 1.89 -7.56 -1.65
C GLY A 69 1.36 -6.21 -2.15
N PRO A 70 1.90 -5.07 -1.68
CA PRO A 70 1.48 -3.74 -2.12
C PRO A 70 1.44 -3.55 -3.64
N LEU A 71 2.40 -4.14 -4.37
CA LEU A 71 2.47 -4.05 -5.82
C LEU A 71 1.30 -4.77 -6.48
N ILE A 72 1.01 -6.00 -6.04
CA ILE A 72 -0.11 -6.81 -6.53
C ILE A 72 -1.45 -6.19 -6.13
N GLY A 73 -1.56 -5.71 -4.89
CA GLY A 73 -2.76 -5.04 -4.39
C GLY A 73 -3.08 -3.75 -5.15
N THR A 74 -2.04 -2.97 -5.47
CA THR A 74 -2.17 -1.76 -6.30
C THR A 74 -2.62 -2.11 -7.72
N ALA A 75 -1.99 -3.09 -8.37
CA ALA A 75 -2.40 -3.51 -9.71
C ALA A 75 -3.86 -4.00 -9.74
N ALA A 76 -4.24 -4.87 -8.80
CA ALA A 76 -5.59 -5.42 -8.71
C ALA A 76 -6.65 -4.32 -8.50
N MET A 77 -6.41 -3.42 -7.54
CA MET A 77 -7.35 -2.33 -7.27
C MET A 77 -7.37 -1.27 -8.35
N PHE A 78 -6.23 -0.97 -8.99
CA PHE A 78 -6.18 -0.05 -10.11
C PHE A 78 -7.08 -0.54 -11.24
N TYR A 79 -6.94 -1.79 -11.68
CA TYR A 79 -7.81 -2.36 -12.72
C TYR A 79 -9.27 -2.47 -12.27
N LEU A 80 -9.53 -2.83 -11.00
CA LEU A 80 -10.89 -2.85 -10.47
C LEU A 80 -11.57 -1.48 -10.60
N VAL A 81 -10.88 -0.41 -10.18
CA VAL A 81 -11.39 0.96 -10.20
C VAL A 81 -11.52 1.47 -11.63
N ASP A 82 -10.55 1.20 -12.49
CA ASP A 82 -10.56 1.61 -13.90
C ASP A 82 -11.73 0.98 -14.65
N ILE A 83 -11.89 -0.35 -14.54
CA ILE A 83 -13.01 -1.08 -15.16
C ILE A 83 -14.34 -0.62 -14.56
N ALA A 84 -14.46 -0.55 -13.24
CA ALA A 84 -15.71 -0.08 -12.61
C ALA A 84 -16.04 1.36 -13.03
N GLY A 85 -15.03 2.21 -13.18
CA GLY A 85 -15.16 3.60 -13.62
C GLY A 85 -15.68 3.74 -15.05
N SER A 86 -15.38 2.77 -15.92
CA SER A 86 -15.91 2.73 -17.29
C SER A 86 -17.42 2.47 -17.35
N TYR A 87 -17.98 1.81 -16.33
CA TYR A 87 -19.41 1.47 -16.28
C TYR A 87 -20.22 2.35 -15.32
N THR A 88 -19.61 2.87 -14.25
CA THR A 88 -20.31 3.65 -13.22
C THR A 88 -19.42 4.70 -12.56
N THR A 89 -20.06 5.72 -11.98
CA THR A 89 -19.41 6.72 -11.14
C THR A 89 -19.19 6.22 -9.70
N ALA A 90 -19.90 5.17 -9.27
CA ALA A 90 -19.86 4.64 -7.91
C ALA A 90 -18.70 3.65 -7.66
N THR A 91 -17.48 3.97 -8.07
CA THR A 91 -16.30 3.09 -7.97
C THR A 91 -15.93 2.70 -6.54
N LEU A 92 -16.15 3.61 -5.58
CA LEU A 92 -15.92 3.38 -4.15
C LEU A 92 -16.74 2.20 -3.59
N LEU A 93 -17.92 1.93 -4.16
CA LEU A 93 -18.74 0.79 -3.75
C LEU A 93 -18.04 -0.53 -4.09
N PHE A 94 -17.44 -0.64 -5.27
CA PHE A 94 -16.67 -1.81 -5.68
C PHE A 94 -15.42 -2.01 -4.84
N VAL A 95 -14.72 -0.91 -4.49
CA VAL A 95 -13.57 -0.96 -3.56
C VAL A 95 -14.01 -1.52 -2.21
N GLY A 96 -15.13 -1.04 -1.66
CA GLY A 96 -15.68 -1.52 -0.39
C GLY A 96 -16.04 -3.01 -0.44
N VAL A 97 -16.75 -3.45 -1.48
CA VAL A 97 -17.10 -4.87 -1.68
C VAL A 97 -15.84 -5.74 -1.80
N ALA A 98 -14.86 -5.32 -2.59
CA ALA A 98 -13.60 -6.04 -2.73
C ALA A 98 -12.86 -6.20 -1.40
N LEU A 99 -12.84 -5.15 -0.56
CA LEU A 99 -12.24 -5.22 0.76
C LEU A 99 -13.01 -6.13 1.72
N VAL A 100 -14.34 -6.10 1.71
CA VAL A 100 -15.16 -7.02 2.53
C VAL A 100 -14.89 -8.47 2.14
N LEU A 101 -14.85 -8.77 0.85
CA LEU A 101 -14.50 -10.11 0.35
C LEU A 101 -13.08 -10.50 0.78
N LEU A 102 -12.13 -9.57 0.67
CA LEU A 102 -10.75 -9.82 1.10
C LEU A 102 -10.67 -10.13 2.60
N ILE A 103 -11.34 -9.38 3.46
CA ILE A 103 -11.34 -9.62 4.90
C ILE A 103 -11.98 -10.99 5.22
N LEU A 104 -13.03 -11.37 4.50
CA LEU A 104 -13.73 -12.64 4.71
C LEU A 104 -12.90 -13.86 4.27
N PHE A 105 -12.18 -13.76 3.14
CA PHE A 105 -11.50 -14.90 2.52
C PHE A 105 -9.97 -14.91 2.73
N ALA A 106 -9.34 -13.75 2.92
CA ALA A 106 -7.90 -13.55 2.94
C ALA A 106 -7.48 -12.41 3.92
N PRO A 107 -7.65 -12.60 5.25
CA PRO A 107 -7.45 -11.54 6.25
C PRO A 107 -6.00 -11.02 6.37
N LYS A 108 -5.02 -11.75 5.81
CA LYS A 108 -3.61 -11.31 5.74
C LYS A 108 -3.28 -10.59 4.43
N GLY A 109 -4.28 -10.31 3.58
CA GLY A 109 -4.12 -9.84 2.21
C GLY A 109 -3.82 -10.98 1.23
N ILE A 110 -3.91 -10.69 -0.07
CA ILE A 110 -3.75 -11.69 -1.14
C ILE A 110 -2.44 -12.47 -0.99
N LEU A 111 -1.31 -11.77 -0.86
CA LEU A 111 0.00 -12.42 -0.80
C LEU A 111 0.25 -13.11 0.55
N GLY A 112 -0.28 -12.53 1.64
CA GLY A 112 -0.17 -13.12 2.98
C GLY A 112 -0.84 -14.48 3.07
N THR A 113 -2.02 -14.62 2.46
CA THR A 113 -2.75 -15.89 2.41
C THR A 113 -2.09 -16.91 1.48
N ILE A 114 -1.49 -16.48 0.36
CA ILE A 114 -0.73 -17.37 -0.54
C ILE A 114 0.55 -17.88 0.15
N ARG A 115 1.28 -17.01 0.85
CA ARG A 115 2.49 -17.39 1.61
C ARG A 115 2.19 -18.45 2.67
N GLU A 116 1.12 -18.27 3.43
CA GLU A 116 0.74 -19.19 4.50
C GLU A 116 0.27 -20.56 3.99
N ARG A 117 -0.38 -20.60 2.82
CA ARG A 117 -1.02 -21.82 2.31
C ARG A 117 -0.21 -22.59 1.28
N TRP A 118 0.67 -21.92 0.53
CA TRP A 118 1.36 -22.53 -0.63
C TRP A 118 2.88 -22.29 -0.68
N LEU A 119 3.39 -21.12 -0.28
CA LEU A 119 4.77 -20.72 -0.54
C LEU A 119 5.38 -19.98 0.66
N PRO A 120 5.80 -20.69 1.73
CA PRO A 120 6.30 -20.07 2.96
C PRO A 120 7.59 -19.24 2.76
N TRP A 121 8.30 -19.43 1.64
CA TRP A 121 9.55 -18.76 1.29
C TRP A 121 9.39 -17.40 0.59
N LEU A 122 8.18 -16.94 0.28
CA LEU A 122 7.96 -15.59 -0.25
C LEU A 122 8.26 -14.52 0.83
N PRO A 123 9.06 -13.47 0.53
CA PRO A 123 9.40 -12.41 1.48
C PRO A 123 8.21 -11.55 1.90
#